data_AF-A0A9P0DWD2-F1
#
_entry.id   AF-A0A9P0DWD2-F1
#
_cell.length_a   1.000
_cell.length_b   1.000
_cell.length_c   1.000
_cell.angle_alpha   90.00
_cell.angle_beta   90.00
_cell.angle_gamma   90.00
#
_symmetry.space_group_name_H-M   'P 1'
#
loop_
_entity.id
_entity.type
_entity.pdbx_description
1 polymer ?
#
loop_
_entity_poly.entity_id
_entity_poly.type
_entity_poly.pdbx_seq_one_letter_code
_entity_poly.pdbx_strand_id
1 'polypeptide(L)'
;MDLQNKFKSGESFGFMDGITFKPVLENDFDDDAFVTEPMHGAVLDGRFNLVPLLIGFNSEESLLFLATTSKETVKERAEFLDKNLTNLVSDYLNVAEEDKETVGGGFKRRYNYSSFTEDRNALIKYTTDEVFARSTFRQAECASRYVPVYLYELSWLPDGSTDIGVPHARFMVFMGWISLLHN
;
A
#
# COMPACT_ATOMS: atom_id res chain seq x y z
N MET A 1 2.95 31.95 14.80
CA MET A 1 1.71 31.17 14.59
C MET A 1 2.04 30.17 13.50
N ASP A 2 2.20 28.92 13.89
CA ASP A 2 3.05 27.93 13.23
C ASP A 2 2.37 27.27 12.03
N LEU A 3 2.84 27.57 10.83
CA LEU A 3 2.37 27.01 9.56
C LEU A 3 2.64 25.49 9.45
N GLN A 4 3.51 24.93 10.29
CA GLN A 4 3.77 23.49 10.32
C GLN A 4 2.62 22.66 10.91
N ASN A 5 1.70 23.28 11.66
CA ASN A 5 0.56 22.56 12.25
C ASN A 5 -0.62 22.37 11.30
N LYS A 6 -0.59 22.92 10.07
CA LYS A 6 -1.70 22.82 9.10
C LYS A 6 -1.60 21.65 8.11
N PHE A 7 -0.49 20.91 8.09
CA PHE A 7 -0.29 19.78 7.18
C PHE A 7 -0.24 18.42 7.89
N LYS A 8 -0.80 18.29 9.09
CA LYS A 8 -1.08 16.98 9.68
C LYS A 8 -2.34 16.39 9.03
N SER A 9 -2.21 15.89 7.79
CA SER A 9 -3.16 14.90 7.30
C SER A 9 -3.01 13.66 8.19
N GLY A 10 -4.10 13.26 8.84
CA GLY A 10 -4.30 12.06 9.68
C GLY A 10 -3.05 11.31 10.11
N GLU A 11 -2.74 11.32 11.40
CA GLU A 11 -1.70 10.43 11.95
C GLU A 11 -2.01 8.98 11.56
N SER A 12 -1.22 8.42 10.65
CA SER A 12 -1.39 7.02 10.21
C SER A 12 -0.20 6.14 10.57
N PHE A 13 0.79 6.58 11.35
CA PHE A 13 2.01 5.82 11.70
C PHE A 13 2.54 4.90 10.56
N GLY A 14 2.44 5.35 9.32
CA GLY A 14 2.84 4.61 8.13
C GLY A 14 4.16 5.13 7.61
N PHE A 15 4.98 4.27 6.99
CA PHE A 15 6.24 4.69 6.32
C PHE A 15 6.01 5.82 5.29
N MET A 16 4.80 5.95 4.76
CA MET A 16 4.41 6.97 3.78
C MET A 16 3.98 8.32 4.38
N ASP A 17 3.79 8.42 5.70
CA ASP A 17 3.34 9.66 6.37
C ASP A 17 4.39 10.79 6.32
N GLY A 18 5.65 10.45 6.01
CA GLY A 18 6.74 11.40 5.86
C GLY A 18 6.81 12.11 4.50
N ILE A 19 5.90 11.83 3.57
CA ILE A 19 5.95 12.39 2.22
C ILE A 19 5.30 13.79 2.20
N THR A 20 6.14 14.83 2.28
CA THR A 20 5.70 16.24 2.20
C THR A 20 5.20 16.64 0.81
N PHE A 21 5.85 16.15 -0.24
CA PHE A 21 5.51 16.47 -1.63
C PHE A 21 4.87 15.26 -2.29
N LYS A 22 3.59 15.37 -2.63
CA LYS A 22 2.78 14.30 -3.21
C LYS A 22 1.85 14.87 -4.28
N PRO A 23 1.35 14.03 -5.22
CA PRO A 23 0.28 14.45 -6.12
C PRO A 23 -0.90 15.03 -5.33
N VAL A 24 -1.48 16.11 -5.85
CA VAL A 24 -2.64 16.80 -5.27
C VAL A 24 -3.72 16.95 -6.34
N LEU A 25 -4.94 17.24 -5.90
CA LEU A 25 -5.97 17.72 -6.82
C LEU A 25 -5.60 19.14 -7.24
N GLU A 26 -5.56 19.35 -8.54
CA GLU A 26 -5.30 20.62 -9.20
C GLU A 26 -6.61 21.33 -9.54
N ASN A 27 -6.54 22.64 -9.78
CA ASN A 27 -7.73 23.39 -10.20
C ASN A 27 -8.07 23.05 -11.65
N ASP A 28 -9.34 22.80 -11.93
CA ASP A 28 -9.86 22.43 -13.25
C ASP A 28 -9.85 23.57 -14.27
N PHE A 29 -9.61 24.81 -13.84
CA PHE A 29 -9.45 25.97 -14.71
C PHE A 29 -8.02 26.13 -15.27
N ASP A 30 -7.07 25.32 -14.82
CA ASP A 30 -5.70 25.31 -15.36
C ASP A 30 -5.64 24.32 -16.54
N ASP A 31 -5.32 24.83 -17.74
CA ASP A 31 -5.25 24.03 -18.96
C ASP A 31 -4.12 22.97 -18.91
N ASP A 32 -3.13 23.16 -18.03
CA ASP A 32 -2.01 22.22 -17.82
C ASP A 32 -2.24 21.27 -16.63
N ALA A 33 -3.42 21.30 -15.99
CA ALA A 33 -3.74 20.45 -14.84
C ALA A 33 -3.66 18.95 -15.18
N PHE A 34 -2.96 18.17 -14.35
CA PHE A 34 -2.79 16.73 -14.56
C PHE A 34 -3.87 15.88 -13.85
N VAL A 35 -4.17 16.18 -12.58
CA VAL A 35 -5.21 15.49 -11.79
C VAL A 35 -6.20 16.49 -11.23
N THR A 36 -7.40 16.58 -11.83
CA THR A 36 -8.45 17.52 -11.40
C THR A 36 -9.55 16.87 -10.56
N GLU A 37 -9.46 15.56 -10.31
CA GLU A 37 -10.47 14.82 -9.57
C GLU A 37 -9.92 13.61 -8.80
N PRO A 38 -10.67 13.04 -7.83
CA PRO A 38 -10.23 11.84 -7.12
C PRO A 38 -10.00 10.65 -8.05
N MET A 39 -8.74 10.21 -8.18
CA MET A 39 -8.33 9.13 -9.09
C MET A 39 -9.14 7.82 -8.90
N HIS A 40 -9.46 7.45 -7.65
CA HIS A 40 -10.27 6.25 -7.39
C HIS A 40 -11.68 6.36 -7.98
N GLY A 41 -12.30 7.55 -7.88
CA GLY A 41 -13.61 7.83 -8.49
C GLY A 41 -13.55 7.81 -10.02
N ALA A 42 -12.52 8.43 -10.61
CA ALA A 42 -12.30 8.43 -12.05
C ALA A 42 -12.24 7.00 -12.62
N VAL A 43 -11.48 6.10 -11.98
CA VAL A 43 -11.39 4.69 -12.40
C VAL A 43 -12.70 3.94 -12.18
N LEU A 44 -13.38 4.20 -11.05
CA LEU A 44 -14.67 3.57 -10.74
C LEU A 44 -15.76 3.90 -11.77
N ASP A 45 -15.71 5.10 -12.33
CA ASP A 45 -16.66 5.63 -13.31
C ASP A 45 -16.26 5.36 -14.78
N GLY A 46 -15.10 4.74 -15.02
CA GLY A 46 -14.60 4.49 -16.38
C GLY A 46 -13.98 5.72 -17.06
N ARG A 47 -13.66 6.77 -16.29
CA ARG A 47 -13.07 8.03 -16.76
C ARG A 47 -11.55 7.96 -16.68
N PHE A 48 -10.99 7.06 -17.47
CA PHE A 48 -9.56 6.88 -17.65
C PHE A 48 -9.29 6.41 -19.08
N ASN A 49 -8.01 6.31 -19.46
CA ASN A 49 -7.65 5.78 -20.79
C ASN A 49 -8.05 4.30 -20.90
N LEU A 50 -9.00 4.00 -21.80
CA LEU A 50 -9.56 2.66 -21.97
C LEU A 50 -8.64 1.74 -22.79
N VAL A 51 -7.52 1.36 -22.19
CA VAL A 51 -6.54 0.42 -22.76
C VAL A 51 -6.40 -0.82 -21.87
N PRO A 52 -6.03 -2.00 -22.42
CA PRO A 52 -5.73 -3.18 -21.60
C PRO A 52 -4.68 -2.88 -20.53
N LEU A 53 -4.89 -3.37 -19.31
CA LEU A 53 -4.05 -3.11 -18.15
C LEU A 53 -3.35 -4.39 -17.68
N LEU A 54 -2.02 -4.34 -17.54
CA LEU A 54 -1.25 -5.29 -16.74
C LEU A 54 -0.88 -4.59 -15.44
N ILE A 55 -1.27 -5.17 -14.31
CA ILE A 55 -1.02 -4.62 -12.97
C ILE A 55 -0.65 -5.75 -12.03
N GLY A 56 0.14 -5.47 -11.00
CA GLY A 56 0.50 -6.48 -10.01
C GLY A 56 1.34 -5.92 -8.88
N PHE A 57 1.77 -6.83 -8.02
CA PHE A 57 2.53 -6.54 -6.81
C PHE A 57 3.43 -7.74 -6.48
N ASN A 58 4.37 -7.56 -5.56
CA ASN A 58 5.19 -8.63 -5.01
C ASN A 58 4.53 -9.23 -3.77
N SER A 59 4.74 -10.52 -3.53
CA SER A 59 4.14 -11.25 -2.40
C SER A 59 4.39 -10.61 -1.02
N GLU A 60 5.50 -9.88 -0.82
CA GLU A 60 5.80 -9.20 0.45
C GLU A 60 6.43 -7.81 0.25
N GLU A 61 5.71 -6.91 -0.45
CA GLU A 61 6.16 -5.53 -0.76
C GLU A 61 6.81 -4.82 0.43
N SER A 62 6.19 -4.91 1.62
CA SER A 62 6.64 -4.17 2.80
C SER A 62 7.98 -4.63 3.37
N LEU A 63 8.51 -5.77 2.93
CA LEU A 63 9.76 -6.34 3.42
C LEU A 63 10.94 -5.40 3.18
N LEU A 64 10.99 -4.69 2.04
CA LEU A 64 12.02 -3.69 1.77
C LEU A 64 11.97 -2.54 2.77
N PHE A 65 10.78 -1.94 2.94
CA PHE A 65 10.60 -0.72 3.74
C PHE A 65 10.81 -0.97 5.24
N LEU A 66 10.31 -2.10 5.75
CA LEU A 66 10.52 -2.49 7.14
C LEU A 66 11.96 -2.97 7.42
N ALA A 67 12.75 -3.31 6.39
CA ALA A 67 14.17 -3.59 6.54
C ALA A 67 15.02 -2.31 6.57
N THR A 68 14.58 -1.24 5.90
CA THR A 68 15.28 0.07 5.86
C THR A 68 14.83 1.05 6.94
N THR A 69 13.74 0.75 7.64
CA THR A 69 13.23 1.55 8.77
C THR A 69 13.95 1.18 10.07
N SER A 70 14.13 2.14 10.99
CA SER A 70 14.74 1.88 12.30
C SER A 70 13.94 0.83 13.09
N LYS A 71 14.63 0.04 13.91
CA LYS A 71 13.99 -1.01 14.72
C LYS A 71 12.99 -0.39 15.71
N GLU A 72 13.32 0.78 16.23
CA GLU A 72 12.51 1.55 17.16
C GLU A 72 11.19 1.95 16.50
N THR A 73 11.22 2.53 15.28
CA THR A 73 10.00 2.94 14.57
C THR A 73 9.14 1.73 14.16
N VAL A 74 9.76 0.61 13.74
CA VAL A 74 9.01 -0.63 13.46
C VAL A 74 8.33 -1.15 14.72
N LYS A 75 9.03 -1.12 15.86
CA LYS A 75 8.48 -1.53 17.16
C LYS A 75 7.34 -0.62 17.62
N GLU A 76 7.50 0.69 17.53
CA GLU A 76 6.46 1.67 17.87
C GLU A 76 5.20 1.46 17.04
N ARG A 77 5.34 1.19 15.73
CA ARG A 77 4.20 0.86 14.87
C ARG A 77 3.52 -0.43 15.32
N ALA A 78 4.29 -1.47 15.61
CA ALA A 78 3.73 -2.74 16.08
C ALA A 78 2.95 -2.56 17.40
N GLU A 79 3.54 -1.87 18.38
CA GLU A 79 2.90 -1.56 19.66
C GLU A 79 1.63 -0.71 19.49
N PHE A 80 1.65 0.25 18.57
CA PHE A 80 0.46 1.05 18.24
C PHE A 80 -0.67 0.18 17.69
N LEU A 81 -0.37 -0.70 16.72
CA LEU A 81 -1.36 -1.60 16.12
C LEU A 81 -1.91 -2.63 17.13
N ASP A 82 -1.09 -3.10 18.06
CA ASP A 82 -1.51 -4.05 19.10
C ASP A 82 -2.34 -3.39 20.22
N LYS A 83 -2.22 -2.07 20.43
CA LYS A 83 -2.89 -1.35 21.53
C LYS A 83 -4.42 -1.29 21.38
N ASN A 84 -4.93 -1.18 20.16
CA ASN A 84 -6.37 -1.10 19.90
C ASN A 84 -6.69 -1.68 18.51
N LEU A 85 -7.72 -2.52 18.43
CA LEU A 85 -8.18 -3.10 17.16
C LEU A 85 -8.56 -2.03 16.13
N THR A 86 -9.08 -0.88 16.56
CA THR A 86 -9.42 0.21 15.65
C THR A 86 -8.19 0.79 14.94
N ASN A 87 -6.98 0.65 15.51
CA ASN A 87 -5.74 1.10 14.88
C ASN A 87 -5.35 0.24 13.64
N LEU A 88 -5.94 -0.94 13.49
CA LEU A 88 -5.81 -1.76 12.28
C LEU A 88 -6.72 -1.26 11.14
N VAL A 89 -7.62 -0.32 11.42
CA VAL A 89 -8.57 0.21 10.45
C VAL A 89 -8.13 1.61 10.07
N SER A 90 -7.48 1.72 8.91
CA SER A 90 -7.10 3.01 8.33
C SER A 90 -8.34 3.88 8.09
N ASP A 91 -8.24 5.17 8.40
CA ASP A 91 -9.31 6.15 8.13
C ASP A 91 -9.66 6.24 6.64
N TYR A 92 -8.73 5.89 5.73
CA TYR A 92 -8.99 5.83 4.29
C TYR A 92 -9.99 4.75 3.88
N LEU A 93 -10.30 3.79 4.76
CA LEU A 93 -11.36 2.81 4.50
C LEU A 93 -12.77 3.39 4.68
N ASN A 94 -12.91 4.57 5.29
CA ASN A 94 -14.19 5.21 5.56
C ASN A 94 -15.20 4.27 6.26
N VAL A 95 -14.71 3.46 7.21
CA VAL A 95 -15.54 2.58 8.06
C VAL A 95 -16.20 3.44 9.14
N ALA A 96 -17.49 3.25 9.36
CA ALA A 96 -18.23 3.92 10.44
C ALA A 96 -17.57 3.64 11.80
N GLU A 97 -17.55 4.62 12.71
CA GLU A 97 -16.79 4.52 13.96
C GLU A 97 -17.26 3.33 14.82
N GLU A 98 -18.57 3.08 14.83
CA GLU A 98 -19.20 1.94 15.49
C GLU A 98 -18.79 0.57 14.93
N ASP A 99 -18.32 0.51 13.69
CA ASP A 99 -17.93 -0.73 13.00
C ASP A 99 -16.41 -0.98 13.04
N LYS A 100 -15.60 0.03 13.38
CA LYS A 100 -14.13 -0.07 13.34
C LYS A 100 -13.60 -1.19 14.23
N GLU A 101 -14.19 -1.43 15.40
CA GLU A 101 -13.75 -2.51 16.29
C GLU A 101 -14.00 -3.89 15.68
N THR A 102 -15.17 -4.09 15.05
CA THR A 102 -15.53 -5.34 14.37
C THR A 102 -14.60 -5.61 13.18
N VAL A 103 -14.36 -4.59 12.34
CA VAL A 103 -13.47 -4.68 11.18
C VAL A 103 -12.02 -4.93 11.63
N GLY A 104 -11.54 -4.19 12.63
CA GLY A 104 -10.22 -4.36 13.22
C GLY A 104 -10.00 -5.75 13.79
N GLY A 105 -11.01 -6.30 14.48
CA GLY A 105 -11.00 -7.69 14.93
C GLY A 105 -10.93 -8.70 13.77
N GLY A 106 -11.56 -8.38 12.63
CA GLY A 106 -11.41 -9.13 11.38
C GLY A 106 -9.98 -9.14 10.86
N PHE A 107 -9.33 -7.97 10.79
CA PHE A 107 -7.92 -7.88 10.39
C PHE A 107 -7.01 -8.62 11.37
N LYS A 108 -7.22 -8.47 12.67
CA LYS A 108 -6.44 -9.19 13.68
C LYS A 108 -6.51 -10.71 13.44
N ARG A 109 -7.70 -11.29 13.29
CA ARG A 109 -7.86 -12.73 12.97
C ARG A 109 -7.21 -13.16 11.65
N ARG A 110 -7.14 -12.27 10.66
CA ARG A 110 -6.57 -12.58 9.35
C ARG A 110 -5.03 -12.61 9.35
N TYR A 111 -4.38 -11.74 10.12
CA TYR A 111 -2.93 -11.58 10.09
C TYR A 111 -2.24 -12.11 11.34
N ASN A 112 -2.86 -12.01 12.51
CA ASN A 112 -2.17 -12.26 13.77
C ASN A 112 -3.13 -12.59 14.94
N TYR A 113 -3.09 -13.81 15.44
CA TYR A 113 -3.82 -14.20 16.67
C TYR A 113 -3.07 -13.83 17.96
N SER A 114 -1.77 -13.51 17.89
CA SER A 114 -0.94 -13.01 18.99
C SER A 114 -0.70 -11.50 18.84
N SER A 115 0.55 -11.05 18.76
CA SER A 115 0.98 -9.64 18.81
C SER A 115 1.88 -9.33 17.62
N PHE A 116 1.74 -8.16 16.98
CA PHE A 116 2.64 -7.74 15.89
C PHE A 116 4.05 -7.47 16.40
N THR A 117 4.19 -7.10 17.68
CA THR A 117 5.48 -6.99 18.36
C THR A 117 6.23 -8.33 18.46
N GLU A 118 5.51 -9.44 18.52
CA GLU A 118 6.08 -10.80 18.64
C GLU A 118 6.19 -11.51 17.29
N ASP A 119 5.27 -11.21 16.35
CA ASP A 119 5.26 -11.75 15.00
C ASP A 119 5.50 -10.66 13.95
N ARG A 120 6.78 -10.44 13.66
CA ARG A 120 7.22 -9.50 12.61
C ARG A 120 6.71 -9.89 11.22
N ASN A 121 6.52 -11.18 10.95
CA ASN A 121 6.07 -11.63 9.63
C ASN A 121 4.59 -11.26 9.42
N ALA A 122 3.78 -11.36 10.47
CA ALA A 122 2.42 -10.85 10.44
C ALA A 122 2.36 -9.34 10.18
N LEU A 123 3.29 -8.57 10.77
CA LEU A 123 3.37 -7.11 10.54
C LEU A 123 3.72 -6.79 9.09
N ILE A 124 4.67 -7.53 8.50
CA ILE A 124 5.03 -7.38 7.08
C ILE A 124 3.81 -7.64 6.20
N LYS A 125 3.12 -8.78 6.41
CA LYS A 125 1.94 -9.16 5.62
C LYS A 125 0.82 -8.14 5.72
N TYR A 126 0.49 -7.72 6.93
CA TYR A 126 -0.51 -6.67 7.16
C TYR A 126 -0.14 -5.39 6.42
N THR A 127 1.12 -4.95 6.52
CA THR A 127 1.58 -3.72 5.87
C THR A 127 1.59 -3.85 4.34
N THR A 128 1.95 -5.03 3.79
CA THR A 128 1.89 -5.32 2.35
C THR A 128 0.47 -5.14 1.83
N ASP A 129 -0.52 -5.69 2.53
CA ASP A 129 -1.92 -5.58 2.12
C ASP A 129 -2.47 -4.17 2.33
N GLU A 130 -2.09 -3.50 3.43
CA GLU A 130 -2.55 -2.16 3.77
C GLU A 130 -2.06 -1.10 2.77
N VAL A 131 -0.79 -1.15 2.38
CA VAL A 131 -0.14 -0.13 1.55
C VAL A 131 -0.20 -0.45 0.05
N PHE A 132 -0.08 -1.72 -0.34
CA PHE A 132 0.11 -2.10 -1.75
C PHE A 132 -1.00 -2.99 -2.30
N ALA A 133 -1.21 -4.18 -1.72
CA ALA A 133 -2.02 -5.20 -2.40
C ALA A 133 -3.49 -4.77 -2.52
N ARG A 134 -4.08 -4.22 -1.45
CA ARG A 134 -5.49 -3.79 -1.44
C ARG A 134 -5.79 -2.72 -2.50
N SER A 135 -4.93 -1.72 -2.65
CA SER A 135 -5.13 -0.65 -3.63
C SER A 135 -4.96 -1.18 -5.06
N THR A 136 -3.98 -2.07 -5.28
CA THR A 136 -3.82 -2.79 -6.55
C THR A 136 -5.04 -3.64 -6.90
N PHE A 137 -5.58 -4.43 -5.96
CA PHE A 137 -6.79 -5.21 -6.17
C PHE A 137 -7.98 -4.30 -6.51
N ARG A 138 -8.14 -3.20 -5.78
CA ARG A 138 -9.26 -2.27 -6.01
C ARG A 138 -9.15 -1.59 -7.37
N GLN A 139 -7.94 -1.20 -7.80
CA GLN A 139 -7.68 -0.66 -9.12
C GLN A 139 -8.03 -1.67 -10.22
N ALA A 140 -7.57 -2.92 -10.07
CA ALA A 140 -7.84 -4.00 -11.02
C ALA A 140 -9.34 -4.31 -11.12
N GLU A 141 -10.03 -4.42 -9.98
CA GLU A 141 -11.47 -4.63 -9.90
C GLU A 141 -12.24 -3.52 -10.62
N CYS A 142 -11.98 -2.25 -10.29
CA CYS A 142 -12.67 -1.12 -10.92
C CYS A 142 -12.41 -1.08 -12.44
N ALA A 143 -11.15 -1.19 -12.87
CA ALA A 143 -10.78 -1.11 -14.29
C ALA A 143 -11.34 -2.27 -15.12
N SER A 144 -11.44 -3.48 -14.54
CA SER A 144 -11.92 -4.69 -15.22
C SER A 144 -13.36 -4.60 -15.74
N ARG A 145 -14.13 -3.63 -15.23
CA ARG A 145 -15.49 -3.31 -15.71
C ARG A 145 -15.50 -2.66 -17.10
N TYR A 146 -14.38 -2.09 -17.55
CA TYR A 146 -14.28 -1.27 -18.75
C TYR A 146 -13.22 -1.79 -19.75
N VAL A 147 -12.16 -2.42 -19.26
CA VAL A 147 -11.04 -2.91 -20.10
C VAL A 147 -10.58 -4.30 -19.65
N PRO A 148 -9.91 -5.09 -20.52
CA PRO A 148 -9.21 -6.30 -20.08
C PRO A 148 -8.13 -5.96 -19.03
N VAL A 149 -8.16 -6.67 -17.91
CA VAL A 149 -7.18 -6.53 -16.82
C VAL A 149 -6.48 -7.86 -16.59
N TYR A 150 -5.15 -7.83 -16.57
CA TYR A 150 -4.28 -8.93 -16.21
C TYR A 150 -3.62 -8.58 -14.88
N LEU A 151 -3.93 -9.36 -13.84
CA LEU A 151 -3.39 -9.18 -12.50
C LEU A 151 -2.33 -10.24 -12.23
N TYR A 152 -1.15 -9.83 -11.73
CA TYR A 152 -0.10 -10.76 -11.32
C TYR A 152 0.34 -10.53 -9.87
N GLU A 153 0.87 -11.59 -9.27
CA GLU A 153 1.63 -11.54 -8.02
C GLU A 153 3.00 -12.17 -8.27
N LEU A 154 4.08 -11.46 -7.94
CA LEU A 154 5.43 -12.04 -7.96
C LEU A 154 5.76 -12.68 -6.61
N SER A 155 5.81 -14.02 -6.58
CA SER A 155 6.11 -14.81 -5.38
C SER A 155 7.35 -15.69 -5.51
N TRP A 156 8.09 -15.57 -6.61
CA TRP A 156 9.29 -16.38 -6.84
C TRP A 156 10.48 -15.90 -6.01
N LEU A 157 11.08 -16.81 -5.25
CA LEU A 157 12.33 -16.62 -4.51
C LEU A 157 13.40 -17.61 -5.01
N PRO A 158 14.68 -17.23 -5.01
CA PRO A 158 15.77 -18.18 -5.27
C PRO A 158 15.82 -19.30 -4.22
N ASP A 159 16.31 -20.46 -4.63
CA ASP A 159 16.56 -21.58 -3.73
C ASP A 159 17.47 -21.16 -2.57
N GLY A 160 17.09 -21.52 -1.35
CA GLY A 160 17.82 -21.16 -0.12
C GLY A 160 17.52 -19.76 0.43
N SER A 161 16.58 -19.02 -0.16
CA SER A 161 16.09 -17.77 0.43
C SER A 161 15.48 -18.01 1.82
N THR A 162 15.78 -17.11 2.76
CA THR A 162 15.15 -17.05 4.08
C THR A 162 14.04 -16.00 4.17
N ASP A 163 13.82 -15.25 3.09
CA ASP A 163 12.75 -14.25 3.05
C ASP A 163 11.39 -14.94 3.02
N ILE A 164 10.41 -14.33 3.69
CA ILE A 164 9.03 -14.83 3.70
C ILE A 164 8.26 -14.58 2.40
N GLY A 165 8.85 -13.81 1.49
CA GLY A 165 8.32 -13.51 0.17
C GLY A 165 9.17 -12.44 -0.53
N VAL A 166 8.65 -11.93 -1.64
CA VAL A 166 9.39 -11.06 -2.55
C VAL A 166 9.22 -9.59 -2.13
N PRO A 167 10.32 -8.86 -1.83
CA PRO A 167 10.24 -7.46 -1.41
C PRO A 167 9.90 -6.50 -2.55
N HIS A 168 9.51 -5.28 -2.19
CA HIS A 168 9.33 -4.19 -3.13
C HIS A 168 10.52 -3.99 -4.06
N ALA A 169 10.21 -3.59 -5.29
CA ALA A 169 11.15 -3.38 -6.39
C ALA A 169 11.96 -4.62 -6.84
N ARG A 170 11.81 -5.80 -6.22
CA ARG A 170 12.61 -6.99 -6.59
C ARG A 170 12.36 -7.44 -8.02
N PHE A 171 11.15 -7.27 -8.53
CA PHE A 171 10.79 -7.55 -9.92
C PHE A 171 11.66 -6.79 -10.95
N MET A 172 12.15 -5.58 -10.59
CA MET A 172 12.93 -4.75 -11.50
C MET A 172 14.24 -5.43 -11.92
N VAL A 173 14.81 -6.30 -11.08
CA VAL A 173 16.00 -7.08 -11.44
C VAL A 173 15.72 -8.02 -12.60
N PHE A 174 14.52 -8.60 -12.69
CA PHE A 174 14.17 -9.50 -13.79
C PHE A 174 13.79 -8.75 -15.07
N MET A 175 13.44 -7.47 -14.96
CA MET A 175 13.10 -6.61 -16.10
C MET A 175 14.32 -5.84 -16.65
N GLY A 176 15.29 -5.50 -15.80
CA GLY A 176 16.44 -4.64 -16.15
C GLY A 176 17.64 -5.36 -16.79
N TRP A 177 17.67 -6.69 -16.80
CA TRP A 177 18.80 -7.47 -17.35
C TRP A 177 18.79 -7.64 -18.90
N ILE A 178 18.07 -6.78 -19.63
CA ILE A 178 18.02 -6.80 -21.11
C ILE A 178 18.87 -5.70 -21.76
N SER A 179 19.51 -4.80 -21.01
CA SER A 179 20.29 -3.68 -21.59
C SER A 179 21.82 -3.81 -21.55
N LEU A 180 22.39 -4.91 -21.04
CA LEU A 180 23.86 -5.09 -20.94
C LEU A 180 24.43 -6.30 -21.71
N LEU A 181 23.63 -6.99 -22.52
CA LEU A 181 24.09 -8.11 -23.37
C LEU A 181 24.21 -7.75 -24.87
N HIS A 182 24.16 -6.47 -25.20
CA HIS A 182 24.45 -5.97 -26.55
C HIS A 182 25.50 -4.86 -26.49
N ASN A 183 26.76 -5.27 -26.32
CA ASN A 183 27.95 -4.61 -26.86
C ASN A 183 29.12 -5.59 -26.85
#